data_AF-A0A645JB49-F1
#
_entry.id   AF-A0A645JB49-F1
#
_cell.length_a   1.000
_cell.length_b   1.000
_cell.length_c   1.000
_cell.angle_alpha   90.00
_cell.angle_beta   90.00
_cell.angle_gamma   90.00
#
_symmetry.space_group_name_H-M   'P 1'
#
loop_
_entity.id
_entity.type
_entity.pdbx_description
1 polymer ?
#
loop_
_entity_poly.entity_id
_entity_poly.type
_entity_poly.pdbx_seq_one_letter_code
_entity_poly.pdbx_strand_id
1 'polypeptide(L)'
;MGCTHAVLSVDLNYVGVIIGDDIDISEDGKLIPNRDSFYDINGKTIKNEDPDDSQLLEYIKNNYYILLSRGMDGCRVYFTNKKLEAYFKSKMKA
;
A
#
# COMPACT_ATOMS: atom_id res chain seq x y z
N MET A 1 -10.65 1.98 -11.24
CA MET A 1 -11.27 0.94 -10.39
C MET A 1 -11.01 -0.41 -11.05
N GLY A 2 -9.87 -1.02 -10.75
CA GLY A 2 -9.49 -2.33 -11.27
C GLY A 2 -9.20 -3.23 -10.08
N CYS A 3 -10.04 -4.23 -9.88
CA CYS A 3 -9.86 -5.25 -8.86
C CYS A 3 -8.62 -6.10 -9.20
N THR A 4 -7.90 -6.54 -8.17
CA THR A 4 -6.68 -7.36 -8.22
C THR A 4 -6.82 -8.74 -8.90
N HIS A 5 -7.97 -9.04 -9.51
CA HIS A 5 -8.27 -10.32 -10.18
C HIS A 5 -8.14 -10.28 -11.71
N ALA A 6 -7.94 -9.11 -12.34
CA ALA A 6 -7.95 -9.00 -13.81
C ALA A 6 -6.56 -8.96 -14.48
N VAL A 7 -5.47 -9.12 -13.72
CA VAL A 7 -4.10 -8.98 -14.25
C VAL A 7 -3.39 -10.35 -14.24
N LEU A 8 -3.99 -11.33 -14.92
CA LEU A 8 -3.25 -12.52 -15.36
C LEU A 8 -2.66 -12.19 -16.73
N SER A 9 -1.32 -12.16 -16.80
CA SER A 9 -0.53 -12.14 -18.04
C SER A 9 -0.62 -10.87 -18.89
N VAL A 10 -0.38 -9.69 -18.30
CA VAL A 10 0.17 -8.56 -19.07
C VAL A 10 1.29 -7.94 -18.25
N ASP A 11 2.52 -8.11 -18.72
CA ASP A 11 3.67 -7.33 -18.30
C ASP A 11 3.41 -5.86 -18.64
N LEU A 12 2.77 -5.16 -17.70
CA LEU A 12 2.49 -3.74 -17.81
C LEU A 12 3.83 -3.01 -17.77
N ASN A 13 4.21 -2.41 -18.89
CA ASN A 13 5.42 -1.60 -19.00
C ASN A 13 5.38 -0.46 -17.96
N TYR A 14 4.19 0.08 -17.68
CA TYR A 14 3.96 1.06 -16.63
C TYR A 14 2.86 0.62 -15.67
N VAL A 15 3.18 0.61 -14.38
CA VAL A 15 2.22 0.33 -13.30
C VAL A 15 1.97 1.59 -12.49
N GLY A 16 0.68 1.91 -12.29
CA GLY A 16 0.24 2.96 -11.36
C GLY A 16 -0.27 2.34 -10.07
N VAL A 17 0.44 2.56 -8.96
CA VAL A 17 0.00 2.12 -7.62
C VAL A 17 -0.55 3.31 -6.87
N ILE A 18 -1.79 3.21 -6.39
CA ILE A 18 -2.43 4.23 -5.56
C ILE A 18 -2.38 3.74 -4.12
N ILE A 19 -1.63 4.44 -3.28
CA ILE A 19 -1.60 4.23 -1.83
C ILE A 19 -2.77 5.01 -1.24
N GLY A 20 -3.76 4.27 -0.74
CA GLY A 20 -4.94 4.83 -0.09
C GLY A 20 -4.64 5.35 1.32
N ASP A 21 -5.67 5.87 1.97
CA ASP A 21 -5.67 6.25 3.40
C ASP A 21 -5.63 5.03 4.34
N ASP A 22 -5.53 3.84 3.77
CA ASP A 22 -5.40 2.53 4.38
C ASP A 22 -4.11 2.38 5.22
N ILE A 23 -3.09 3.19 4.91
CA ILE A 23 -1.83 3.25 5.65
C ILE A 23 -1.47 4.71 5.92
N ASP A 24 -1.16 5.01 7.17
CA ASP A 24 -0.76 6.33 7.64
C ASP A 24 0.64 6.27 8.25
N ILE A 25 1.16 7.42 8.64
CA ILE A 25 2.45 7.54 9.30
C ILE A 25 2.28 8.29 10.62
N SER A 26 2.68 7.64 11.71
CA SER A 26 2.77 8.27 13.02
C SER A 26 3.83 9.35 13.03
N GLU A 27 3.72 10.31 13.96
CA GLU A 27 4.71 11.38 14.15
C GLU A 27 6.13 10.85 14.44
N ASP A 28 6.22 9.64 14.99
CA ASP A 28 7.47 8.90 15.25
C ASP A 28 8.12 8.34 13.97
N GLY A 29 7.51 8.54 12.79
CA GLY A 29 7.99 8.02 11.51
C GLY A 29 7.71 6.54 11.28
N LYS A 30 6.78 5.96 12.05
CA LYS A 30 6.32 4.56 11.92
C LYS A 30 5.08 4.48 11.06
N LEU A 31 5.04 3.52 10.16
CA LEU A 31 3.85 3.23 9.35
C LEU A 31 2.80 2.54 10.23
N ILE A 32 1.58 3.05 10.21
CA ILE A 32 0.43 2.51 10.95
C ILE A 32 -0.68 2.18 9.97
N PRO A 33 -1.31 1.00 10.06
CA PRO A 33 -2.46 0.69 9.23
C PRO A 33 -3.70 1.40 9.78
N ASN A 34 -4.50 2.00 8.89
CA ASN A 34 -5.76 2.61 9.27
C ASN A 34 -6.88 1.58 9.08
N ARG A 35 -7.30 0.95 10.19
CA ARG A 35 -8.40 -0.02 10.17
C ARG A 35 -9.69 0.58 9.62
N ASP A 36 -9.99 1.84 9.86
CA ASP A 36 -11.26 2.47 9.46
C ASP A 36 -11.35 2.68 7.94
N SER A 37 -10.22 3.07 7.33
CA SER A 37 -10.06 3.20 5.87
C SER A 37 -9.80 1.86 5.15
N PHE A 38 -9.60 0.76 5.90
CA PHE A 38 -9.35 -0.57 5.32
C PHE A 38 -10.64 -1.27 4.91
N TYR A 39 -10.95 -1.19 3.61
CA TYR A 39 -12.15 -1.77 2.97
C TYR A 39 -11.88 -3.11 2.26
N ASP A 40 -10.66 -3.67 2.33
CA ASP A 40 -10.38 -4.92 1.62
C ASP A 40 -11.08 -6.12 2.29
N ILE A 41 -11.80 -6.88 1.47
CA ILE A 41 -12.63 -8.00 1.91
C ILE A 41 -11.76 -9.20 2.31
N ASN A 42 -10.57 -9.36 1.72
CA ASN A 42 -9.64 -10.46 2.03
C ASN A 42 -8.82 -10.20 3.30
N GLY A 43 -8.54 -8.93 3.61
CA GLY A 43 -7.85 -8.55 4.84
C GLY A 43 -8.77 -8.35 6.06
N LYS A 44 -10.10 -8.45 5.90
CA LYS A 44 -11.07 -8.30 7.01
C LYS A 44 -10.87 -9.31 8.14
N THR A 45 -10.42 -10.52 7.81
CA THR A 45 -10.08 -11.55 8.81
C THR A 45 -8.90 -11.11 9.66
N ILE A 46 -7.82 -10.66 9.02
CA ILE A 46 -6.60 -10.16 9.68
C ILE A 46 -6.91 -8.90 10.51
N LYS A 47 -7.72 -7.97 9.98
CA LYS A 47 -8.16 -6.75 10.68
C LYS A 47 -8.91 -7.05 12.00
N ASN A 48 -9.63 -8.17 12.08
CA ASN A 48 -10.36 -8.57 13.28
C ASN A 48 -9.54 -9.45 14.23
N GLU A 49 -8.60 -10.25 13.71
CA GLU A 49 -7.78 -11.16 14.52
C GLU A 49 -6.48 -10.53 15.02
N ASP A 50 -6.03 -9.41 14.45
CA ASP A 50 -4.77 -8.77 14.82
C ASP A 50 -4.98 -7.64 15.86
N PRO A 51 -4.65 -7.84 17.15
CA PRO A 51 -4.76 -6.79 18.17
C PRO A 51 -3.63 -5.76 18.10
N ASP A 52 -2.47 -6.09 17.49
CA ASP A 52 -1.26 -5.26 17.50
C ASP A 52 -1.06 -4.44 16.21
N ASP A 53 -1.92 -4.59 15.21
CA ASP A 53 -1.81 -3.94 13.88
C ASP A 53 -0.58 -4.35 13.06
N SER A 54 0.37 -5.08 13.63
CA SER A 54 1.60 -5.53 12.96
C SER A 54 1.33 -6.47 11.78
N GLN A 55 0.42 -7.45 11.91
CA GLN A 55 0.12 -8.35 10.80
C GLN A 55 -0.68 -7.66 9.70
N LEU A 56 -1.61 -6.78 10.09
CA LEU A 56 -2.36 -5.98 9.12
C LEU A 56 -1.43 -5.07 8.32
N LEU A 57 -0.48 -4.41 8.99
CA LEU A 57 0.53 -3.57 8.35
C LEU A 57 1.40 -4.36 7.38
N GLU A 58 1.86 -5.55 7.76
CA GLU A 58 2.67 -6.43 6.91
C GLU A 58 1.88 -6.87 5.67
N TYR A 59 0.61 -7.25 5.84
CA TYR A 59 -0.26 -7.62 4.74
C TYR A 59 -0.43 -6.49 3.72
N ILE A 60 -0.71 -5.27 4.20
CA ILE A 60 -0.85 -4.07 3.37
C ILE A 60 0.46 -3.77 2.61
N LYS A 61 1.59 -3.80 3.32
CA LYS A 61 2.92 -3.61 2.72
C LYS A 61 3.19 -4.64 1.64
N ASN A 62 2.87 -5.90 1.88
CA ASN A 62 3.12 -6.98 0.94
C ASN A 62 2.27 -6.82 -0.33
N ASN A 63 1.00 -6.42 -0.20
CA ASN A 63 0.15 -6.11 -1.35
C ASN A 63 0.75 -4.98 -2.20
N TYR A 64 1.15 -3.87 -1.57
CA TYR A 64 1.80 -2.78 -2.29
C TYR A 64 3.14 -3.22 -2.89
N TYR A 65 3.97 -3.99 -2.19
CA TYR A 65 5.23 -4.52 -2.69
C TYR A 65 5.04 -5.36 -3.95
N ILE A 66 4.05 -6.25 -3.94
CA ILE A 66 3.68 -7.07 -5.09
C ILE A 66 3.21 -6.20 -6.27
N LEU A 67 2.44 -5.15 -6.02
CA LEU A 67 1.99 -4.21 -7.07
C LEU A 67 3.15 -3.40 -7.65
N LEU A 68 4.05 -2.91 -6.80
CA LEU A 68 5.24 -2.15 -7.21
C LEU A 68 6.22 -3.03 -8.00
N SER A 69 6.41 -4.28 -7.58
CA SER A 69 7.34 -5.23 -8.22
C SER A 69 6.84 -5.74 -9.58
N ARG A 70 5.57 -5.48 -9.93
CA ARG A 70 5.00 -5.82 -11.24
C ARG A 70 5.30 -4.80 -12.34
N GLY A 71 5.82 -3.62 -12.01
CA GLY A 71 6.22 -2.62 -13.01
C GLY A 71 7.68 -2.77 -13.41
N MET A 72 7.95 -3.34 -14.59
CA MET A 72 9.33 -3.55 -15.07
C MET A 72 9.98 -2.30 -15.69
N ASP A 73 9.23 -1.50 -16.44
CA ASP A 73 9.76 -0.33 -17.19
C ASP A 73 9.57 1.00 -16.41
N GLY A 74 8.56 1.07 -15.55
CA GLY A 74 8.38 2.19 -14.63
C GLY A 74 7.16 2.05 -13.72
N CYS A 75 7.35 2.38 -12.45
CA CYS A 75 6.26 2.42 -11.48
C CYS A 75 5.95 3.87 -11.07
N ARG A 76 4.68 4.27 -11.15
CA ARG A 76 4.19 5.54 -10.60
C ARG A 76 3.39 5.27 -9.34
N VAL A 77 3.84 5.85 -8.24
CA VAL A 77 3.14 5.74 -6.95
C VAL A 77 2.43 7.05 -6.66
N TYR A 78 1.13 6.98 -6.44
CA TYR A 78 0.32 8.11 -6.00
C TYR A 78 -0.06 7.90 -4.54
N PHE A 79 0.22 8.89 -3.69
CA PHE A 79 -0.13 8.86 -2.28
C PHE A 79 -1.34 9.76 -2.05
N THR A 80 -2.41 9.19 -1.50
CA THR A 80 -3.59 9.97 -1.11
C THR A 80 -3.27 10.83 0.11
N ASN A 81 -2.50 10.29 1.06
CA ASN A 81 -2.04 11.01 2.23
C ASN A 81 -0.77 11.81 1.94
N LYS A 82 -0.84 13.14 2.10
CA LYS A 82 0.27 14.07 1.87
C LYS A 82 1.42 13.91 2.88
N LYS A 83 1.14 13.50 4.11
CA LYS A 83 2.19 13.23 5.12
C LYS A 83 3.04 12.03 4.70
N LEU A 84 2.36 10.96 4.28
CA LEU A 84 3.01 9.76 3.77
C LEU A 84 3.80 10.05 2.48
N GLU A 85 3.24 10.84 1.56
CA GLU A 85 3.93 11.31 0.35
C GLU A 85 5.23 12.04 0.70
N ALA A 86 5.19 12.98 1.65
CA ALA A 86 6.35 13.75 2.07
C ALA A 86 7.42 12.86 2.72
N TYR A 87 7.01 11.89 3.55
CA TYR A 87 7.93 10.93 4.16
C TYR A 87 8.64 10.06 3.11
N PHE A 88 7.89 9.52 2.15
CA PHE A 88 8.46 8.73 1.06
C PHE A 88 9.37 9.56 0.17
N LYS A 89 8.98 10.80 -0.19
CA LYS A 89 9.84 11.72 -0.94
C LYS A 89 11.14 12.07 -0.20
N SER A 90 11.07 12.24 1.12
CA SER A 90 12.24 12.49 1.96
C SER A 90 13.20 11.30 1.95
N LYS A 91 12.67 10.07 1.97
CA LYS A 91 13.45 8.82 1.90
C LYS A 91 13.99 8.50 0.50
N MET A 92 13.31 8.91 -0.57
CA MET A 92 13.71 8.63 -1.97
C MET A 92 14.69 9.66 -2.55
N LYS A 93 14.90 10.81 -1.90
CA LYS A 93 16.01 11.71 -2.24
C LYS A 93 17.32 11.12 -1.72
N ALA A 94 17.92 10.23 -2.50
CA ALA A 94 19.32 9.82 -2.39
C ALA A 94 20.02 10.16 -3.72
#